data_AF-A0A328BBX4-F1
#
_entry.id   AF-A0A328BBX4-F1
#
_cell.length_a   1.000
_cell.length_b   1.000
_cell.length_c   1.000
_cell.angle_alpha   90.00
_cell.angle_beta   90.00
_cell.angle_gamma   90.00
#
_symmetry.space_group_name_H-M   'P 1'
#
loop_
_entity.id
_entity.type
_entity.pdbx_description
1 polymer ?
#
loop_
_entity_poly.entity_id
_entity_poly.type
_entity_poly.pdbx_seq_one_letter_code
_entity_poly.pdbx_strand_id
1 'polypeptide(L)'
;MLLGALLMGSALTTTAQQRNLSGKANPKDCYRTFAGDSVELYYSNYYQLTPPACATIRRNTRLDATGTFRGLVCDYRLSDGRLLNRQFYRNGKRNGLYELHHPNGTVLTRGQFQDGLPTGVWQFWYANGRPRQTLMWGEDLSKPFRILAYWDSTGTQLCKNGNGTWRGVHSNRYIRFGGPVADGLAQGTWTSEVIGTGAPFSEERYEWGRFIEGFDLANKRRRYPGPAGLQPTVDLPTSAAEAFELNQPCEELLAEAGRRNLRAVAPQAVGGLANYNSRLLLLLRKHAEEANWVTGMNGRITLLVNVGKSGQLTLDESSRDVQYARPIMDMLNRMPQWQPATVDGQPVPGQLEVEMEVGSTTVSSRVRPMVKPQAQQTVKN
;
A
#
# COMPACT_ATOMS: atom_id res chain seq x y z
N MET A 1 -15.03 -33.05 11.63
CA MET A 1 -15.23 -33.34 10.19
C MET A 1 -16.13 -32.34 9.45
N LEU A 2 -16.83 -31.40 10.11
CA LEU A 2 -17.76 -30.47 9.42
C LEU A 2 -17.13 -29.18 8.83
N LEU A 3 -16.12 -28.55 9.44
CA LEU A 3 -15.60 -27.26 8.93
C LEU A 3 -15.08 -27.32 7.47
N GLY A 4 -14.47 -28.44 7.07
CA GLY A 4 -13.92 -28.62 5.72
C GLY A 4 -14.98 -28.76 4.61
N ALA A 5 -16.23 -29.07 4.95
CA ALA A 5 -17.36 -29.04 4.03
C ALA A 5 -18.09 -27.68 4.04
N LEU A 6 -17.91 -26.89 5.10
CA LEU A 6 -18.64 -25.66 5.40
C LEU A 6 -17.94 -24.38 4.92
N LEU A 7 -16.61 -24.37 4.79
CA LEU A 7 -15.91 -23.34 4.00
C LEU A 7 -16.25 -23.40 2.49
N MET A 8 -16.96 -24.44 2.05
CA MET A 8 -17.57 -24.53 0.72
C MET A 8 -19.09 -24.32 0.73
N GLY A 9 -19.71 -24.01 1.87
CA GLY A 9 -21.17 -24.04 1.98
C GLY A 9 -21.73 -23.24 3.13
N SER A 10 -21.99 -21.94 2.91
CA SER A 10 -23.36 -21.41 3.02
C SER A 10 -23.48 -20.01 2.43
N ALA A 11 -24.38 -19.90 1.45
CA ALA A 11 -25.00 -18.69 0.90
C ALA A 11 -24.10 -17.70 0.12
N LEU A 12 -23.57 -18.14 -1.03
CA LEU A 12 -23.60 -17.45 -2.34
C LEU A 12 -22.68 -18.23 -3.31
N THR A 13 -23.12 -19.39 -3.79
CA THR A 13 -22.45 -20.03 -4.92
C THR A 13 -23.50 -20.47 -5.90
N THR A 14 -23.77 -19.62 -6.89
CA THR A 14 -24.27 -20.12 -8.17
C THR A 14 -23.26 -21.15 -8.68
N THR A 15 -23.76 -22.13 -9.45
CA THR A 15 -23.00 -23.23 -10.09
C THR A 15 -21.81 -22.79 -10.96
N ALA A 16 -21.56 -21.48 -11.10
CA ALA A 16 -20.41 -20.89 -11.77
C ALA A 16 -19.13 -20.80 -10.89
N GLN A 17 -19.23 -20.81 -9.56
CA GLN A 17 -18.07 -20.61 -8.66
C GLN A 17 -17.39 -21.90 -8.18
N GLN A 18 -18.04 -23.07 -8.35
CA GLN A 18 -17.38 -24.37 -8.17
C GLN A 18 -16.35 -24.69 -9.28
N ARG A 19 -16.32 -23.92 -10.37
CA ARG A 19 -15.32 -24.00 -11.44
C ARG A 19 -14.15 -23.04 -11.21
N ASN A 20 -13.35 -23.24 -10.16
CA ASN A 20 -11.88 -22.99 -10.14
C ASN A 20 -11.29 -23.15 -8.72
N LEU A 21 -11.38 -24.37 -8.16
CA LEU A 21 -10.51 -24.76 -7.05
C LEU A 21 -9.18 -25.35 -7.54
N SER A 22 -9.03 -25.60 -8.85
CA SER A 22 -7.76 -25.95 -9.46
C SER A 22 -6.77 -24.78 -9.32
N GLY A 23 -5.61 -25.03 -8.68
CA GLY A 23 -4.60 -24.00 -8.42
C GLY A 23 -4.85 -23.15 -7.16
N LYS A 24 -5.66 -23.64 -6.21
CA LYS A 24 -5.88 -23.01 -4.90
C LYS A 24 -5.52 -23.95 -3.75
N ALA A 25 -5.15 -23.38 -2.60
CA ALA A 25 -4.88 -24.14 -1.39
C ALA A 25 -6.12 -24.93 -0.95
N ASN A 26 -5.89 -26.11 -0.36
CA ASN A 26 -6.97 -26.90 0.20
C ASN A 26 -7.45 -26.25 1.53
N PRO A 27 -8.76 -25.91 1.66
CA PRO A 27 -9.27 -25.25 2.87
C PRO A 27 -8.95 -25.99 4.17
N LYS A 28 -8.93 -27.34 4.15
CA LYS A 28 -8.66 -28.16 5.34
C LYS A 28 -7.26 -27.96 5.91
N ASP A 29 -6.32 -27.51 5.10
CA ASP A 29 -4.93 -27.29 5.51
C ASP A 29 -4.70 -25.88 6.05
N CYS A 30 -5.71 -24.99 5.95
CA CYS A 30 -5.60 -23.57 6.30
C CYS A 30 -6.13 -23.24 7.71
N TYR A 31 -6.56 -24.24 8.49
CA TYR A 31 -7.09 -24.02 9.84
C TYR A 31 -6.81 -25.18 10.79
N ARG A 32 -6.94 -24.90 12.09
CA ARG A 32 -6.93 -25.89 13.17
C ARG A 32 -8.12 -25.65 14.10
N THR A 33 -8.78 -26.71 14.52
CA THR A 33 -9.86 -26.65 15.52
C THR A 33 -9.31 -27.09 16.88
N PHE A 34 -9.69 -26.37 17.93
CA PHE A 34 -9.44 -26.73 19.32
C PHE A 34 -10.74 -27.24 19.95
N ALA A 35 -10.73 -27.53 21.25
CA ALA A 35 -11.92 -27.99 21.96
C ALA A 35 -13.14 -27.08 21.72
N GLY A 36 -14.24 -27.68 21.28
CA GLY A 36 -15.49 -26.98 20.99
C GLY A 36 -15.48 -26.21 19.67
N ASP A 37 -15.83 -24.93 19.73
CA ASP A 37 -16.05 -24.03 18.58
C ASP A 37 -14.85 -23.12 18.29
N SER A 38 -13.73 -23.30 19.00
CA SER A 38 -12.54 -22.46 18.86
C SER A 38 -11.67 -22.88 17.68
N VAL A 39 -11.30 -21.91 16.84
CA VAL A 39 -10.59 -22.13 15.57
C VAL A 39 -9.40 -21.19 15.45
N GLU A 40 -8.27 -21.73 14.98
CA GLU A 40 -7.17 -20.96 14.42
C GLU A 40 -7.21 -21.03 12.90
N LEU A 41 -7.23 -19.87 12.24
CA LEU A 41 -7.17 -19.75 10.78
C LEU A 41 -5.83 -19.10 10.40
N TYR A 42 -5.27 -19.50 9.26
CA TYR A 42 -3.98 -19.03 8.79
C TYR A 42 -4.13 -18.26 7.48
N TYR A 43 -3.52 -17.07 7.41
CA TYR A 43 -3.66 -16.16 6.29
C TYR A 43 -2.31 -15.63 5.79
N SER A 44 -2.27 -15.29 4.50
CA SER A 44 -1.21 -14.48 3.88
C SER A 44 -1.26 -13.03 4.39
N ASN A 45 -0.29 -12.21 3.97
CA ASN A 45 -0.26 -10.78 4.29
C ASN A 45 -1.37 -9.98 3.58
N TYR A 46 -2.09 -10.62 2.65
CA TYR A 46 -3.28 -10.09 1.97
C TYR A 46 -4.58 -10.68 2.51
N TYR A 47 -4.55 -11.32 3.69
CA TYR A 47 -5.73 -11.92 4.33
C TYR A 47 -6.40 -13.04 3.50
N GLN A 48 -5.63 -13.75 2.67
CA GLN A 48 -6.09 -14.94 1.95
C GLN A 48 -5.68 -16.20 2.71
N LEU A 49 -6.59 -17.17 2.87
CA LEU A 49 -6.34 -18.44 3.55
C LEU A 49 -5.18 -19.19 2.89
N THR A 50 -4.25 -19.66 3.71
CA THR A 50 -3.07 -20.40 3.26
C THR A 50 -2.60 -21.36 4.35
N PRO A 51 -1.93 -22.48 4.01
CA PRO A 51 -1.35 -23.37 4.99
C PRO A 51 -0.38 -22.65 5.96
N PRO A 52 -0.24 -23.11 7.21
CA PRO A 52 0.59 -22.46 8.23
C PRO A 52 2.02 -22.12 7.80
N ALA A 53 2.65 -22.98 6.99
CA ALA A 53 4.02 -22.80 6.50
C ALA A 53 4.20 -21.57 5.58
N CYS A 54 3.12 -21.08 4.97
CA CYS A 54 3.10 -19.91 4.10
C CYS A 54 2.35 -18.70 4.71
N ALA A 55 1.87 -18.85 5.94
CA ALA A 55 1.07 -17.83 6.60
C ALA A 55 1.96 -16.75 7.23
N THR A 56 1.46 -15.52 7.23
CA THR A 56 2.06 -14.41 7.98
C THR A 56 1.15 -13.92 9.11
N ILE A 57 -0.13 -14.31 9.06
CA ILE A 57 -1.16 -13.93 10.01
C ILE A 57 -1.84 -15.20 10.53
N ARG A 58 -2.06 -15.26 11.84
CA ARG A 58 -2.89 -16.25 12.51
C ARG A 58 -4.08 -15.55 13.14
N ARG A 59 -5.29 -16.01 12.84
CA ARG A 59 -6.54 -15.56 13.46
C ARG A 59 -7.00 -16.57 14.48
N ASN A 60 -7.34 -16.11 15.68
CA ASN A 60 -7.97 -16.90 16.72
C ASN A 60 -9.42 -16.43 16.88
N THR A 61 -10.37 -17.35 16.79
CA THR A 61 -11.81 -17.02 16.78
C THR A 61 -12.66 -18.21 17.22
N ARG A 62 -13.98 -17.99 17.31
CA ARG A 62 -14.99 -19.05 17.36
C ARG A 62 -15.86 -19.03 16.11
N LEU A 63 -16.13 -20.21 15.59
CA LEU A 63 -17.05 -20.45 14.48
C LEU A 63 -18.14 -21.42 14.94
N ASP A 64 -19.40 -21.10 14.66
CA ASP A 64 -20.45 -22.08 14.87
C ASP A 64 -20.46 -23.16 13.78
N ALA A 65 -21.41 -24.10 13.89
CA ALA A 65 -21.55 -25.21 12.95
C ALA A 65 -21.82 -24.76 11.50
N THR A 66 -22.19 -23.50 11.25
CA THR A 66 -22.39 -22.94 9.91
C THR A 66 -21.15 -22.23 9.35
N GLY A 67 -20.07 -22.14 10.13
CA GLY A 67 -18.90 -21.34 9.77
C GLY A 67 -19.08 -19.84 10.07
N THR A 68 -20.08 -19.49 10.87
CA THR A 68 -20.38 -18.09 11.21
C THR A 68 -19.56 -17.64 12.43
N PHE A 69 -18.91 -16.49 12.33
CA PHE A 69 -18.15 -15.90 13.44
C PHE A 69 -19.02 -15.59 14.66
N ARG A 70 -18.50 -15.93 15.84
CA ARG A 70 -19.10 -15.59 17.13
C ARG A 70 -18.07 -15.07 18.12
N GLY A 71 -18.42 -13.99 18.80
CA GLY A 71 -17.60 -13.41 19.85
C GLY A 71 -16.31 -12.80 19.30
N LEU A 72 -15.23 -12.95 20.05
CA LEU A 72 -13.97 -12.27 19.78
C LEU A 72 -13.19 -12.93 18.63
N VAL A 73 -12.75 -12.10 17.68
CA VAL A 73 -11.78 -12.43 16.63
C VAL A 73 -10.52 -11.61 16.88
N CYS A 74 -9.38 -12.28 16.97
CA CYS A 74 -8.07 -11.63 17.08
C CYS A 74 -7.12 -12.14 16.01
N ASP A 75 -6.46 -11.23 15.29
CA ASP A 75 -5.43 -11.57 14.31
C ASP A 75 -4.05 -11.19 14.87
N TYR A 76 -3.10 -12.10 14.73
CA TYR A 76 -1.73 -11.96 15.21
C TYR A 76 -0.76 -12.15 14.06
N ARG A 77 0.30 -11.34 14.03
CA ARG A 77 1.42 -11.57 13.12
C ARG A 77 2.24 -12.77 13.60
N LEU A 78 2.48 -13.73 12.73
CA LEU A 78 3.21 -14.95 13.09
C LEU A 78 4.69 -14.71 13.40
N SER A 79 5.31 -13.70 12.79
CA SER A 79 6.75 -13.46 12.95
C SER A 79 7.16 -12.99 14.35
N ASP A 80 6.27 -12.32 15.09
CA ASP A 80 6.58 -11.75 16.41
C ASP A 80 5.40 -11.76 17.40
N GLY A 81 4.28 -12.37 17.03
CA GLY A 81 3.10 -12.50 17.89
C GLY A 81 2.31 -11.21 18.13
N ARG A 82 2.66 -10.09 17.48
CA ARG A 82 1.96 -8.81 17.70
C ARG A 82 0.50 -8.88 17.22
N LEU A 83 -0.40 -8.31 18.02
CA LEU A 83 -1.80 -8.13 17.66
C LEU A 83 -1.91 -7.19 16.46
N LEU A 84 -2.63 -7.61 15.43
CA LEU A 84 -2.90 -6.85 14.22
C LEU A 84 -4.33 -6.33 14.19
N ASN A 85 -5.29 -7.15 14.62
CA ASN A 85 -6.72 -6.83 14.60
C ASN A 85 -7.41 -7.47 15.79
N ARG A 86 -8.36 -6.75 16.38
CA ARG A 86 -9.24 -7.23 17.43
C ARG A 86 -10.64 -6.71 17.18
N GLN A 87 -11.59 -7.62 17.02
CA GLN A 87 -12.96 -7.28 16.69
C GLN A 87 -13.94 -8.30 17.28
N PHE A 88 -15.21 -7.93 17.43
CA PHE A 88 -16.23 -8.81 17.99
C PHE A 88 -17.36 -9.04 16.99
N TYR A 89 -17.92 -10.25 16.99
CA TYR A 89 -19.05 -10.65 16.15
C TYR A 89 -20.22 -11.12 17.00
N ARG A 90 -21.43 -10.74 16.58
CA ARG A 90 -22.69 -11.23 17.08
C ARG A 90 -23.54 -11.68 15.89
N ASN A 91 -23.98 -12.94 15.89
CA ASN A 91 -24.78 -13.52 14.81
C ASN A 91 -24.13 -13.32 13.42
N GLY A 92 -22.81 -13.52 13.31
CA GLY A 92 -22.08 -13.38 12.05
C GLY A 92 -21.78 -11.96 11.60
N LYS A 93 -22.24 -10.94 12.32
CA LYS A 93 -22.01 -9.54 11.99
C LYS A 93 -21.07 -8.89 12.99
N ARG A 94 -20.19 -7.99 12.53
CA ARG A 94 -19.36 -7.17 13.42
C ARG A 94 -20.26 -6.42 14.40
N ASN A 95 -19.93 -6.48 15.68
CA ASN A 95 -20.72 -5.87 16.74
C ASN A 95 -19.83 -5.55 17.94
N GLY A 96 -19.84 -4.32 18.43
CA GLY A 96 -18.96 -3.86 19.50
C GLY A 96 -17.61 -3.35 19.00
N LEU A 97 -16.59 -3.42 19.86
CA LEU A 97 -15.28 -2.81 19.64
C LEU A 97 -14.55 -3.41 18.42
N TYR A 98 -14.00 -2.52 17.60
CA TYR A 98 -13.05 -2.84 16.53
C TYR A 98 -11.77 -2.05 16.74
N GLU A 99 -10.64 -2.74 16.62
CA GLU A 99 -9.31 -2.18 16.78
C GLU A 99 -8.35 -2.82 15.78
N LEU A 100 -7.61 -1.98 15.05
CA LEU A 100 -6.57 -2.40 14.10
C LEU A 100 -5.25 -1.76 14.52
N HIS A 101 -4.13 -2.46 14.34
CA HIS A 101 -2.80 -1.99 14.70
C HIS A 101 -1.89 -1.87 13.47
N HIS A 102 -0.97 -0.92 13.52
CA HIS A 102 0.16 -0.81 12.61
C HIS A 102 1.14 -1.98 12.80
N PRO A 103 2.02 -2.25 11.82
CA PRO A 103 3.05 -3.28 11.95
C PRO A 103 3.98 -3.10 13.15
N ASN A 104 4.12 -1.91 13.73
CA ASN A 104 4.92 -1.68 14.92
C ASN A 104 4.15 -1.90 16.25
N GLY A 105 2.87 -2.25 16.18
CA GLY A 105 1.99 -2.48 17.33
C GLY A 105 1.19 -1.26 17.80
N THR A 106 1.47 -0.06 17.27
CA THR A 106 0.66 1.12 17.59
C THR A 106 -0.75 0.98 17.02
N VAL A 107 -1.76 1.49 17.72
CA VAL A 107 -3.14 1.46 17.22
C VAL A 107 -3.22 2.27 15.92
N LEU A 108 -3.81 1.70 14.87
CA LEU A 108 -4.07 2.35 13.59
C LEU A 108 -5.46 2.97 13.57
N THR A 109 -6.46 2.21 14.00
CA THR A 109 -7.84 2.68 14.14
C THR A 109 -8.56 1.96 15.27
N ARG A 110 -9.52 2.65 15.89
CA ARG A 110 -10.41 2.11 16.92
C ARG A 110 -11.79 2.73 16.75
N GLY A 111 -12.82 1.91 16.87
CA GLY A 111 -14.21 2.35 16.81
C GLY A 111 -15.17 1.25 17.21
N GLN A 112 -16.45 1.43 16.88
CA GLN A 112 -17.49 0.46 17.17
C GLN A 112 -18.27 0.08 15.92
N PHE A 113 -18.73 -1.16 15.90
CA PHE A 113 -19.73 -1.65 14.96
C PHE A 113 -21.04 -1.96 15.68
N GLN A 114 -22.14 -1.78 14.98
CA GLN A 114 -23.45 -2.30 15.37
C GLN A 114 -24.07 -3.00 14.17
N ASP A 115 -24.33 -4.29 14.32
CA ASP A 115 -24.96 -5.16 13.34
C ASP A 115 -24.33 -5.06 11.93
N GLY A 116 -23.00 -4.99 11.89
CA GLY A 116 -22.18 -4.93 10.67
C GLY A 116 -21.86 -3.51 10.19
N LEU A 117 -22.47 -2.47 10.76
CA LEU A 117 -22.28 -1.09 10.36
C LEU A 117 -21.39 -0.33 11.36
N PRO A 118 -20.43 0.49 10.90
CA PRO A 118 -19.65 1.36 11.78
C PRO A 118 -20.57 2.38 12.46
N THR A 119 -20.42 2.56 13.77
CA THR A 119 -21.25 3.47 14.58
C THR A 119 -20.39 4.26 15.57
N GLY A 120 -20.90 5.42 15.99
CA GLY A 120 -20.29 6.26 17.00
C GLY A 120 -18.95 6.88 16.56
N VAL A 121 -18.08 7.13 17.54
CA VAL A 121 -16.80 7.80 17.32
C VAL A 121 -15.72 6.79 16.92
N TRP A 122 -15.04 7.11 15.83
CA TRP A 122 -13.89 6.38 15.34
C TRP A 122 -12.66 7.28 15.36
N GLN A 123 -11.56 6.71 15.84
CA GLN A 123 -10.30 7.39 16.00
C GLN A 123 -9.24 6.67 15.16
N PHE A 124 -8.33 7.44 14.57
CA PHE A 124 -7.27 6.92 13.74
C PHE A 124 -5.95 7.59 14.12
N TRP A 125 -4.86 6.84 14.04
CA TRP A 125 -3.52 7.31 14.40
C TRP A 125 -2.51 6.95 13.33
N TYR A 126 -1.46 7.76 13.26
CA TYR A 126 -0.25 7.47 12.49
C TYR A 126 0.58 6.38 13.16
N ALA A 127 1.49 5.74 12.41
CA ALA A 127 2.37 4.70 12.95
C ALA A 127 3.28 5.20 14.09
N ASN A 128 3.52 6.50 14.20
CA ASN A 128 4.26 7.09 15.32
C ASN A 128 3.38 7.32 16.58
N GLY A 129 2.11 6.89 16.56
CA GLY A 129 1.16 7.03 17.66
C GLY A 129 0.45 8.39 17.72
N ARG A 130 0.78 9.35 16.84
CA ARG A 130 0.08 10.66 16.82
C ARG A 130 -1.34 10.50 16.28
N PRO A 131 -2.31 11.27 16.80
CA PRO A 131 -3.67 11.27 16.25
C PRO A 131 -3.62 11.72 14.79
N ARG A 132 -4.44 11.09 13.95
CA ARG A 132 -4.62 11.43 12.54
C ARG A 132 -5.98 12.07 12.32
N GLN A 133 -7.04 11.42 12.78
CA GLN A 133 -8.39 11.97 12.66
C GLN A 133 -9.33 11.32 13.66
N THR A 134 -10.40 12.05 13.96
CA THR A 134 -11.57 11.52 14.66
C THR A 134 -12.78 11.81 13.80
N LEU A 135 -13.55 10.79 13.45
CA LEU A 135 -14.81 10.96 12.73
C LEU A 135 -15.94 10.26 13.50
N MET A 136 -17.17 10.68 13.24
CA MET A 136 -18.36 10.18 13.90
C MET A 136 -19.33 9.67 12.85
N TRP A 137 -19.70 8.40 12.98
CA TRP A 137 -20.68 7.77 12.10
C TRP A 137 -22.08 8.03 12.64
N GLY A 138 -23.01 8.28 11.72
CA GLY A 138 -24.43 8.36 12.05
C GLY A 138 -24.98 7.01 12.51
N GLU A 139 -26.20 7.03 13.03
CA GLU A 139 -26.91 5.82 13.47
C GLU A 139 -27.18 4.84 12.32
N ASP A 140 -27.22 5.34 11.08
CA ASP A 140 -27.41 4.55 9.87
C ASP A 140 -26.65 5.17 8.66
N LEU A 141 -26.68 4.46 7.53
CA LEU A 141 -26.01 4.85 6.28
C LEU A 141 -26.64 6.07 5.57
N SER A 142 -27.82 6.53 6.00
CA SER A 142 -28.50 7.70 5.42
C SER A 142 -27.94 9.02 5.95
N LYS A 143 -27.28 8.99 7.12
CA LYS A 143 -26.63 10.17 7.71
C LYS A 143 -25.14 10.20 7.29
N PRO A 144 -24.61 11.34 6.80
CA PRO A 144 -23.20 11.45 6.50
C PRO A 144 -22.38 11.31 7.79
N PHE A 145 -21.19 10.71 7.69
CA PHE A 145 -20.22 10.78 8.78
C PHE A 145 -19.80 12.25 9.01
N ARG A 146 -19.41 12.57 10.24
CA ARG A 146 -18.89 13.89 10.62
C ARG A 146 -17.40 13.82 10.92
N ILE A 147 -16.62 14.73 10.35
CA ILE A 147 -15.19 14.90 10.62
C ILE A 147 -15.06 15.76 11.88
N LEU A 148 -14.73 15.18 13.03
CA LEU A 148 -14.63 15.94 14.29
C LEU A 148 -13.27 16.61 14.46
N ALA A 149 -12.21 15.93 14.01
CA ALA A 149 -10.86 16.47 14.06
C ALA A 149 -9.94 15.80 13.02
N TYR A 150 -8.92 16.54 12.58
CA TYR A 150 -7.90 16.06 11.65
C TYR A 150 -6.54 16.72 11.97
N TRP A 151 -5.50 15.89 11.94
CA TRP A 151 -4.11 16.30 12.05
C TRP A 151 -3.34 15.72 10.87
N ASP A 152 -2.37 16.46 10.36
CA ASP A 152 -1.44 15.93 9.38
C ASP A 152 -0.34 15.08 10.03
N SER A 153 0.55 14.48 9.23
CA SER A 153 1.63 13.62 9.74
C SER A 153 2.68 14.36 10.57
N THR A 154 2.74 15.69 10.47
CA THR A 154 3.62 16.53 11.30
C THR A 154 3.02 16.82 12.67
N GLY A 155 1.73 16.51 12.87
CA GLY A 155 0.99 16.78 14.10
C GLY A 155 0.27 18.12 14.11
N THR A 156 0.26 18.86 12.99
CA THR A 156 -0.48 20.11 12.87
C THR A 156 -1.97 19.80 12.79
N GLN A 157 -2.77 20.38 13.70
CA GLN A 157 -4.22 20.22 13.70
C GLN A 157 -4.84 21.11 12.63
N LEU A 158 -5.46 20.51 11.62
CA LEU A 158 -6.05 21.20 10.48
C LEU A 158 -7.58 21.25 10.54
N CYS A 159 -8.21 20.35 11.31
CA CYS A 159 -9.62 20.43 11.68
C CYS A 159 -9.77 20.22 13.19
N LYS A 160 -10.52 21.11 13.84
CA LYS A 160 -10.79 21.09 15.28
C LYS A 160 -12.27 21.34 15.51
N ASN A 161 -12.90 20.47 16.32
CA ASN A 161 -14.33 20.55 16.66
C ASN A 161 -15.21 20.69 15.41
N GLY A 162 -14.89 19.93 14.36
CA GLY A 162 -15.63 19.93 13.10
C GLY A 162 -15.39 21.13 12.18
N ASN A 163 -14.41 21.98 12.46
CA ASN A 163 -14.15 23.16 11.64
C ASN A 163 -12.69 23.20 11.18
N GLY A 164 -12.48 23.46 9.89
CA GLY A 164 -11.15 23.59 9.29
C GLY A 164 -11.05 22.90 7.94
N THR A 165 -10.00 22.12 7.73
CA THR A 165 -9.77 21.36 6.50
C THR A 165 -9.47 19.90 6.79
N TRP A 166 -9.81 19.04 5.84
CA TRP A 166 -9.53 17.61 5.92
C TRP A 166 -8.90 17.13 4.62
N ARG A 167 -7.97 16.17 4.72
CA ARG A 167 -7.33 15.56 3.55
C ARG A 167 -7.03 14.08 3.79
N GLY A 168 -7.60 13.22 2.96
CA GLY A 168 -7.46 11.76 3.05
C GLY A 168 -6.94 11.14 1.76
N VAL A 169 -6.54 9.87 1.87
CA VAL A 169 -6.15 9.03 0.73
C VAL A 169 -7.34 8.12 0.41
N HIS A 170 -7.67 8.02 -0.86
CA HIS A 170 -8.74 7.17 -1.35
C HIS A 170 -8.41 5.67 -1.15
N SER A 171 -9.43 4.81 -1.14
CA SER A 171 -9.28 3.36 -0.94
C SER A 171 -8.36 2.71 -1.98
N ASN A 172 -8.32 3.24 -3.20
CA ASN A 172 -7.39 2.78 -4.24
C ASN A 172 -5.92 3.19 -4.01
N ARG A 173 -5.64 4.03 -3.01
CA ARG A 173 -4.29 4.53 -2.64
C ARG A 173 -3.57 5.37 -3.70
N TYR A 174 -4.21 5.67 -4.82
CA TYR A 174 -3.65 6.49 -5.90
C TYR A 174 -4.06 7.94 -5.84
N ILE A 175 -5.15 8.25 -5.15
CA ILE A 175 -5.75 9.58 -5.14
C ILE A 175 -5.77 10.11 -3.71
N ARG A 176 -5.38 11.38 -3.55
CA ARG A 176 -5.60 12.15 -2.32
C ARG A 176 -6.73 13.13 -2.57
N PHE A 177 -7.65 13.24 -1.63
CA PHE A 177 -8.85 14.09 -1.73
C PHE A 177 -9.07 14.86 -0.44
N GLY A 178 -9.59 16.08 -0.53
CA GLY A 178 -9.89 16.87 0.66
C GLY A 178 -10.42 18.26 0.36
N GLY A 179 -10.82 18.95 1.42
CA GLY A 179 -11.38 20.30 1.33
C GLY A 179 -11.83 20.86 2.69
N PRO A 180 -12.56 21.99 2.67
CA PRO A 180 -13.08 22.63 3.86
C PRO A 180 -14.14 21.80 4.58
N VAL A 181 -14.16 21.91 5.90
CA VAL A 181 -15.08 21.25 6.82
C VAL A 181 -15.74 22.29 7.71
N ALA A 182 -17.07 22.24 7.83
CA ALA A 182 -17.85 23.07 8.73
C ALA A 182 -18.89 22.19 9.47
N ASP A 183 -18.96 22.33 10.80
CA ASP A 183 -19.78 21.45 11.68
C ASP A 183 -19.58 19.94 11.43
N GLY A 184 -18.35 19.58 11.05
CA GLY A 184 -17.94 18.22 10.70
C GLY A 184 -18.43 17.74 9.33
N LEU A 185 -19.11 18.58 8.56
CA LEU A 185 -19.61 18.24 7.22
C LEU A 185 -18.72 18.85 6.14
N ALA A 186 -18.64 18.18 4.99
CA ALA A 186 -17.95 18.71 3.82
C ALA A 186 -18.62 20.01 3.35
N GLN A 187 -17.81 21.04 3.10
CA GLN A 187 -18.28 22.35 2.69
C GLN A 187 -17.39 22.93 1.59
N GLY A 188 -17.99 23.64 0.65
CA GLY A 188 -17.29 24.34 -0.42
C GLY A 188 -16.64 23.37 -1.42
N THR A 189 -15.53 23.80 -2.01
CA THR A 189 -14.81 23.04 -3.04
C THR A 189 -13.84 22.05 -2.43
N TRP A 190 -14.01 20.79 -2.77
CA TRP A 190 -13.11 19.69 -2.45
C TRP A 190 -12.40 19.24 -3.72
N THR A 191 -11.11 18.95 -3.61
CA THR A 191 -10.29 18.61 -4.77
C THR A 191 -9.54 17.31 -4.53
N SER A 192 -9.30 16.59 -5.62
CA SER A 192 -8.44 15.40 -5.61
C SER A 192 -7.26 15.53 -6.56
N GLU A 193 -6.17 14.87 -6.18
CA GLU A 193 -4.91 14.82 -6.93
C GLU A 193 -4.36 13.39 -6.97
N VAL A 194 -3.67 13.07 -8.06
CA VAL A 194 -2.94 11.80 -8.19
C VAL A 194 -1.69 11.86 -7.31
N ILE A 195 -1.56 10.89 -6.42
CA ILE A 195 -0.41 10.75 -5.53
C ILE A 195 0.83 10.42 -6.38
N GLY A 196 1.90 11.19 -6.18
CA GLY A 196 3.17 11.04 -6.89
C GLY A 196 3.40 12.09 -7.97
N THR A 197 2.40 12.33 -8.84
CA THR A 197 2.47 13.36 -9.88
C THR A 197 1.91 14.70 -9.43
N GLY A 198 0.97 14.71 -8.47
CA GLY A 198 0.23 15.90 -8.07
C GLY A 198 -0.78 16.37 -9.12
N ALA A 199 -1.01 15.59 -10.18
CA ALA A 199 -1.93 15.96 -11.25
C ALA A 199 -3.36 16.07 -10.69
N PRO A 200 -4.10 17.14 -11.00
CA PRO A 200 -5.48 17.29 -10.56
C PRO A 200 -6.35 16.20 -11.19
N PHE A 201 -7.18 15.55 -10.38
CA PHE A 201 -8.02 14.42 -10.80
C PHE A 201 -9.50 14.80 -10.83
N SER A 202 -10.02 15.37 -9.74
CA SER A 202 -11.41 15.82 -9.67
C SER A 202 -11.59 17.05 -8.79
N GLU A 203 -12.70 17.74 -9.03
CA GLU A 203 -13.19 18.84 -8.20
C GLU A 203 -14.67 18.59 -7.90
N GLU A 204 -15.07 18.76 -6.65
CA GLU A 204 -16.43 18.54 -6.17
C GLU A 204 -16.88 19.71 -5.28
N ARG A 205 -18.15 20.07 -5.36
CA ARG A 205 -18.73 21.12 -4.52
C ARG A 205 -19.74 20.53 -3.54
N TYR A 206 -19.60 20.91 -2.29
CA TYR A 206 -20.45 20.46 -1.19
C TYR A 206 -21.09 21.64 -0.44
N GLU A 207 -22.33 21.45 -0.02
CA GLU A 207 -23.02 22.34 0.91
C GLU A 207 -23.62 21.50 2.04
N TRP A 208 -23.16 21.71 3.27
CA TRP A 208 -23.61 20.97 4.47
C TRP A 208 -23.56 19.45 4.28
N GLY A 209 -22.48 18.95 3.69
CA GLY A 209 -22.27 17.52 3.41
C GLY A 209 -23.05 16.99 2.20
N ARG A 210 -23.94 17.78 1.60
CA ARG A 210 -24.65 17.42 0.37
C ARG A 210 -23.76 17.72 -0.84
N PHE A 211 -23.54 16.70 -1.67
CA PHE A 211 -22.92 16.88 -2.98
C PHE A 211 -23.82 17.74 -3.87
N ILE A 212 -23.23 18.77 -4.48
CA ILE A 212 -23.93 19.66 -5.41
C ILE A 212 -23.56 19.35 -6.85
N GLU A 213 -22.25 19.24 -7.15
CA GLU A 213 -21.74 18.91 -8.47
C GLU A 213 -20.27 18.51 -8.42
N GLY A 214 -19.79 17.85 -9.48
CA GLY A 214 -18.39 17.50 -9.61
C GLY A 214 -17.92 17.43 -11.06
N PHE A 215 -16.60 17.57 -11.22
CA PHE A 215 -15.89 17.65 -12.49
C PHE A 215 -14.70 16.70 -12.50
N ASP A 216 -14.55 15.94 -13.58
CA ASP A 216 -13.37 15.13 -13.86
C ASP A 216 -12.33 16.01 -14.55
N LEU A 217 -11.30 16.40 -13.81
CA LEU A 217 -10.25 17.28 -14.29
C LEU A 217 -9.23 16.55 -15.19
N ALA A 218 -9.13 15.22 -15.07
CA ALA A 218 -8.29 14.42 -15.95
C ALA A 218 -8.89 14.30 -17.37
N ASN A 219 -10.22 14.35 -17.50
CA ASN A 219 -10.93 14.19 -18.77
C ASN A 219 -11.69 15.45 -19.20
N LYS A 220 -10.96 16.52 -19.56
CA LYS A 220 -11.51 17.77 -20.13
C LYS A 220 -12.62 18.43 -19.27
N ARG A 221 -12.55 18.31 -17.94
CA ARG A 221 -13.53 18.90 -17.01
C ARG A 221 -14.96 18.41 -17.26
N ARG A 222 -15.14 17.13 -17.60
CA ARG A 222 -16.47 16.53 -17.77
C ARG A 222 -17.22 16.53 -16.44
N ARG A 223 -18.46 17.06 -16.44
CA ARG A 223 -19.34 17.04 -15.27
C ARG A 223 -19.90 15.63 -15.01
N TYR A 224 -20.02 15.24 -13.75
CA TYR A 224 -20.65 13.97 -13.35
C TYR A 224 -21.75 14.17 -12.29
N PRO A 225 -22.77 13.28 -12.23
CA PRO A 225 -24.02 13.54 -11.52
C PRO A 225 -24.04 13.12 -10.04
N GLY A 226 -22.94 12.59 -9.49
CA GLY A 226 -22.87 12.15 -8.10
C GLY A 226 -21.43 12.20 -7.57
N PRO A 227 -21.22 12.17 -6.24
CA PRO A 227 -19.87 12.19 -5.69
C PRO A 227 -19.06 11.04 -6.28
N ALA A 228 -17.77 11.25 -6.53
CA ALA A 228 -16.85 10.31 -7.16
C ALA A 228 -16.56 9.06 -6.30
N GLY A 229 -17.42 8.73 -5.33
CA GLY A 229 -17.25 7.63 -4.39
C GLY A 229 -16.12 7.86 -3.37
N LEU A 230 -15.53 9.07 -3.35
CA LEU A 230 -14.37 9.42 -2.54
C LEU A 230 -14.72 9.73 -1.08
N GLN A 231 -15.59 8.92 -0.46
CA GLN A 231 -15.87 9.05 0.97
C GLN A 231 -14.70 8.47 1.78
N PRO A 232 -14.35 9.03 2.95
CA PRO A 232 -13.46 8.38 3.89
C PRO A 232 -14.06 7.05 4.29
N THR A 233 -13.54 5.99 3.69
CA THR A 233 -13.85 4.63 4.03
C THR A 233 -13.07 4.25 5.28
N VAL A 234 -13.71 3.49 6.17
CA VAL A 234 -12.94 2.69 7.12
C VAL A 234 -12.26 1.63 6.26
N ASP A 235 -10.94 1.74 6.06
CA ASP A 235 -10.17 0.70 5.40
C ASP A 235 -10.27 -0.57 6.26
N LEU A 236 -10.93 -1.60 5.73
CA LEU A 236 -11.16 -2.88 6.37
C LEU A 236 -10.31 -3.92 5.63
N PRO A 237 -8.99 -4.01 5.93
CA PRO A 237 -8.09 -4.91 5.21
C PRO A 237 -8.45 -6.39 5.41
N THR A 238 -9.37 -6.70 6.33
CA THR A 238 -9.79 -8.06 6.66
C THR A 238 -10.92 -8.60 5.77
N SER A 239 -11.41 -7.86 4.77
CA SER A 239 -12.54 -8.28 3.93
C SER A 239 -12.31 -9.65 3.25
N ALA A 240 -11.13 -9.86 2.68
CA ALA A 240 -10.73 -11.16 2.11
C ALA A 240 -10.75 -12.29 3.15
N ALA A 241 -10.40 -11.98 4.40
CA ALA A 241 -10.44 -12.96 5.49
C ALA A 241 -11.85 -13.24 5.99
N GLU A 242 -12.79 -12.31 5.83
CA GLU A 242 -14.22 -12.55 6.10
C GLU A 242 -14.86 -13.41 5.01
N ALA A 243 -14.42 -13.25 3.76
CA ALA A 243 -14.86 -14.05 2.63
C ALA A 243 -14.16 -15.42 2.52
N PHE A 244 -13.22 -15.72 3.42
CA PHE A 244 -12.40 -16.94 3.39
C PHE A 244 -11.73 -17.19 2.03
N GLU A 245 -11.25 -16.12 1.38
CA GLU A 245 -10.61 -16.22 0.07
C GLU A 245 -9.36 -17.11 0.12
N LEU A 246 -9.27 -18.11 -0.75
CA LEU A 246 -8.12 -19.03 -0.80
C LEU A 246 -6.96 -18.44 -1.61
N ASN A 247 -5.76 -18.57 -1.06
CA ASN A 247 -4.52 -18.31 -1.77
C ASN A 247 -4.16 -19.50 -2.71
N GLN A 248 -3.12 -19.34 -3.51
CA GLN A 248 -2.51 -20.46 -4.24
C GLN A 248 -1.87 -21.49 -3.27
N PRO A 249 -1.64 -22.74 -3.69
CA PRO A 249 -1.03 -23.78 -2.87
C PRO A 249 0.30 -23.34 -2.25
N CYS A 250 0.56 -23.77 -1.01
CA CYS A 250 1.79 -23.40 -0.30
C CYS A 250 3.04 -23.95 -0.99
N GLU A 251 2.96 -25.11 -1.63
CA GLU A 251 4.05 -25.66 -2.45
C GLU A 251 4.42 -24.75 -3.62
N GLU A 252 3.44 -24.13 -4.28
CA GLU A 252 3.67 -23.16 -5.36
C GLU A 252 4.29 -21.87 -4.80
N LEU A 253 3.80 -21.36 -3.66
CA LEU A 253 4.38 -20.20 -2.98
C LEU A 253 5.82 -20.45 -2.52
N LEU A 254 6.11 -21.63 -1.97
CA LEU A 254 7.44 -22.02 -1.53
C LEU A 254 8.35 -22.29 -2.73
N ALA A 255 7.84 -22.85 -3.82
CA ALA A 255 8.58 -22.97 -5.07
C ALA A 255 8.90 -21.59 -5.64
N GLU A 256 7.96 -20.64 -5.62
CA GLU A 256 8.18 -19.25 -6.02
C GLU A 256 9.17 -18.51 -5.12
N ALA A 257 9.09 -18.70 -3.80
CA ALA A 257 10.03 -18.15 -2.83
C ALA A 257 11.42 -18.79 -2.93
N GLY A 258 11.49 -20.10 -3.18
CA GLY A 258 12.73 -20.83 -3.47
C GLY A 258 13.34 -20.41 -4.82
N ARG A 259 12.50 -20.12 -5.81
CA ARG A 259 12.89 -19.46 -7.07
C ARG A 259 13.29 -17.98 -6.87
N ARG A 260 12.97 -17.37 -5.72
CA ARG A 260 13.48 -16.05 -5.29
C ARG A 260 14.81 -16.16 -4.53
N ASN A 261 15.29 -17.36 -4.20
CA ASN A 261 16.64 -17.63 -3.67
C ASN A 261 17.67 -17.85 -4.80
N LEU A 262 17.55 -17.10 -5.90
CA LEU A 262 18.63 -16.99 -6.87
C LEU A 262 19.81 -16.28 -6.20
N ARG A 263 21.06 -16.68 -6.47
CA ARG A 263 22.23 -15.87 -6.06
C ARG A 263 22.30 -14.63 -6.97
N ALA A 264 21.40 -13.70 -6.68
CA ALA A 264 21.24 -12.48 -7.44
C ALA A 264 22.26 -11.45 -6.91
N VAL A 265 23.24 -11.12 -7.75
CA VAL A 265 24.20 -10.05 -7.48
C VAL A 265 23.74 -8.83 -8.28
N ALA A 266 23.48 -7.72 -7.59
CA ALA A 266 23.16 -6.45 -8.25
C ALA A 266 24.35 -5.96 -9.10
N PRO A 267 24.14 -5.04 -10.06
CA PRO A 267 25.25 -4.46 -10.82
C PRO A 267 26.35 -3.94 -9.89
N GLN A 268 27.61 -4.16 -10.25
CA GLN A 268 28.75 -3.74 -9.44
C GLN A 268 29.54 -2.63 -10.13
N ALA A 269 29.83 -1.56 -9.39
CA ALA A 269 30.68 -0.49 -9.90
C ALA A 269 32.14 -0.96 -9.94
N VAL A 270 32.80 -0.80 -11.09
CA VAL A 270 34.23 -1.11 -11.21
C VAL A 270 35.02 -0.17 -10.29
N GLY A 271 35.81 -0.77 -9.38
CA GLY A 271 36.53 -0.02 -8.33
C GLY A 271 35.71 0.28 -7.06
N GLY A 272 34.49 -0.26 -6.96
CA GLY A 272 33.64 -0.20 -5.77
C GLY A 272 32.66 0.98 -5.76
N LEU A 273 31.49 0.76 -5.13
CA LEU A 273 30.38 1.71 -5.10
C LEU A 273 30.73 3.05 -4.43
N ALA A 274 31.55 3.00 -3.36
CA ALA A 274 31.97 4.21 -2.65
C ALA A 274 32.82 5.13 -3.55
N ASN A 275 33.78 4.56 -4.29
CA ASN A 275 34.61 5.31 -5.22
C ASN A 275 33.78 5.88 -6.39
N TYR A 276 32.87 5.07 -6.92
CA TYR A 276 31.95 5.52 -7.97
C TYR A 276 31.09 6.70 -7.53
N ASN A 277 30.49 6.64 -6.33
CA ASN A 277 29.70 7.74 -5.77
C ASN A 277 30.56 9.00 -5.56
N SER A 278 31.78 8.86 -5.03
CA SER A 278 32.70 10.00 -4.87
C SER A 278 33.06 10.66 -6.21
N ARG A 279 33.31 9.85 -7.25
CA ARG A 279 33.64 10.35 -8.60
C ARG A 279 32.44 11.03 -9.26
N LEU A 280 31.24 10.45 -9.13
CA LEU A 280 30.01 11.06 -9.61
C LEU A 280 29.77 12.41 -8.94
N LEU A 281 29.93 12.49 -7.61
CA LEU A 281 29.79 13.74 -6.87
C LEU A 281 30.80 14.80 -7.34
N LEU A 282 32.05 14.42 -7.60
CA LEU A 282 33.06 15.33 -8.12
C LEU A 282 32.71 15.84 -9.52
N LEU A 283 32.24 14.97 -10.42
CA LEU A 283 31.79 15.35 -11.76
C LEU A 283 30.59 16.31 -11.70
N LEU A 284 29.64 16.04 -10.81
CA LEU A 284 28.47 16.90 -10.59
C LEU A 284 28.88 18.29 -10.08
N ARG A 285 29.79 18.36 -9.12
CA ARG A 285 30.30 19.65 -8.60
C ARG A 285 31.04 20.45 -9.67
N LYS A 286 31.96 19.81 -10.39
CA LYS A 286 32.72 20.44 -11.47
C LYS A 286 31.79 21.01 -12.55
N HIS A 287 30.82 20.22 -13.01
CA HIS A 287 29.89 20.70 -14.02
C HIS A 287 28.96 21.80 -13.45
N ALA A 288 28.59 21.75 -12.16
CA ALA A 288 27.74 22.79 -11.54
C ALA A 288 28.44 24.16 -11.49
N GLU A 289 29.76 24.18 -11.27
CA GLU A 289 30.60 25.39 -11.28
C GLU A 289 30.77 25.98 -12.68
N GLU A 290 30.74 25.17 -13.74
CA GLU A 290 30.85 25.58 -15.16
C GLU A 290 29.53 26.20 -15.72
N ALA A 291 28.52 26.42 -14.87
CA ALA A 291 27.35 27.28 -15.06
C ALA A 291 26.45 27.03 -16.29
N ASN A 292 26.36 25.81 -16.83
CA ASN A 292 25.56 25.57 -18.05
C ASN A 292 24.56 24.39 -18.05
N TRP A 293 24.15 23.85 -16.90
CA TRP A 293 23.07 22.83 -16.83
C TRP A 293 22.21 22.85 -15.55
N VAL A 294 22.49 23.76 -14.61
CA VAL A 294 21.82 23.81 -13.29
C VAL A 294 20.71 24.89 -13.20
N THR A 295 20.53 25.72 -14.23
CA THR A 295 19.42 26.67 -14.30
C THR A 295 18.09 25.91 -14.38
N GLY A 296 17.49 25.62 -13.22
CA GLY A 296 16.21 24.95 -13.06
C GLY A 296 16.23 23.55 -12.43
N MET A 297 17.42 22.98 -12.14
CA MET A 297 17.52 21.75 -11.33
C MET A 297 17.57 22.12 -9.85
N ASN A 298 16.41 22.21 -9.22
CA ASN A 298 16.30 22.44 -7.78
C ASN A 298 15.51 21.32 -7.12
N GLY A 299 16.06 20.78 -6.04
CA GLY A 299 15.43 19.76 -5.23
C GLY A 299 15.97 18.35 -5.49
N ARG A 300 15.17 17.37 -5.10
CA ARG A 300 15.55 15.96 -5.14
C ARG A 300 15.19 15.36 -6.50
N ILE A 301 16.20 14.85 -7.20
CA ILE A 301 16.09 14.18 -8.49
C ILE A 301 16.33 12.69 -8.28
N THR A 302 15.49 11.85 -8.88
CA THR A 302 15.64 10.39 -8.84
C THR A 302 15.46 9.82 -10.23
N LEU A 303 16.53 9.22 -10.75
CA LEU A 303 16.53 8.52 -12.03
C LEU A 303 16.70 7.03 -11.84
N LEU A 304 15.96 6.26 -12.64
CA LEU A 304 16.16 4.83 -12.77
C LEU A 304 16.96 4.58 -14.05
N VAL A 305 18.12 3.94 -13.90
CA VAL A 305 19.06 3.68 -15.00
C VAL A 305 19.21 2.17 -15.17
N ASN A 306 18.82 1.65 -16.32
CA ASN A 306 19.00 0.25 -16.67
C ASN A 306 20.48 -0.07 -16.90
N VAL A 307 20.94 -1.21 -16.39
CA VAL A 307 22.25 -1.80 -16.69
C VAL A 307 22.02 -3.00 -17.60
N GLY A 308 22.45 -2.90 -18.86
CA GLY A 308 22.36 -4.00 -19.82
C GLY A 308 23.31 -5.15 -19.47
N LYS A 309 23.14 -6.28 -20.17
CA LYS A 309 23.95 -7.50 -19.93
C LYS A 309 25.46 -7.31 -20.20
N SER A 310 25.84 -6.28 -20.95
CA SER A 310 27.22 -5.86 -21.23
C SER A 310 27.73 -4.77 -20.28
N GLY A 311 26.92 -4.30 -19.32
CA GLY A 311 27.27 -3.19 -18.43
C GLY A 311 26.91 -1.79 -18.95
N GLN A 312 26.36 -1.69 -20.18
CA GLN A 312 25.90 -0.43 -20.77
C GLN A 312 24.73 0.19 -19.99
N LEU A 313 24.73 1.51 -19.85
CA LEU A 313 23.70 2.25 -19.12
C LEU A 313 22.68 2.87 -20.07
N THR A 314 21.40 2.67 -19.80
CA THR A 314 20.30 3.33 -20.52
C THR A 314 19.27 3.88 -19.53
N LEU A 315 18.56 4.95 -19.88
CA LEU A 315 17.51 5.48 -19.02
C LEU A 315 16.32 4.52 -18.97
N ASP A 316 15.72 4.33 -17.79
CA ASP A 316 14.41 3.70 -17.68
C ASP A 316 13.34 4.78 -17.88
N GLU A 317 12.48 4.57 -18.88
CA GLU A 317 11.42 5.51 -19.27
C GLU A 317 10.40 5.75 -18.16
N SER A 318 10.32 4.86 -17.15
CA SER A 318 9.49 5.03 -15.96
C SER A 318 10.07 5.96 -14.89
N SER A 319 11.27 6.51 -15.11
CA SER A 319 11.90 7.45 -14.18
C SER A 319 10.99 8.63 -13.89
N ARG A 320 10.97 9.10 -12.64
CA ARG A 320 10.12 10.24 -12.25
C ARG A 320 10.59 11.55 -12.88
N ASP A 321 11.91 11.71 -12.98
CA ASP A 321 12.56 12.97 -13.30
C ASP A 321 13.27 12.96 -14.67
N VAL A 322 12.67 12.30 -15.68
CA VAL A 322 13.23 12.10 -17.05
C VAL A 322 13.75 13.39 -17.67
N GLN A 323 13.13 14.53 -17.39
CA GLN A 323 13.54 15.84 -17.90
C GLN A 323 15.00 16.22 -17.54
N TYR A 324 15.56 15.65 -16.48
CA TYR A 324 16.94 15.89 -16.04
C TYR A 324 17.91 14.78 -16.47
N ALA A 325 17.43 13.77 -17.18
CA ALA A 325 18.17 12.53 -17.41
C ALA A 325 19.36 12.69 -18.36
N ARG A 326 19.24 13.47 -19.44
CA ARG A 326 20.28 13.57 -20.47
C ARG A 326 21.67 13.96 -19.91
N PRO A 327 21.84 15.09 -19.20
CA PRO A 327 23.15 15.46 -18.66
C PRO A 327 23.66 14.46 -17.62
N ILE A 328 22.77 13.88 -16.81
CA ILE A 328 23.14 12.87 -15.82
C ILE A 328 23.64 11.58 -16.49
N MET A 329 22.93 11.10 -17.51
CA MET A 329 23.33 9.93 -18.29
C MET A 329 24.66 10.15 -19.02
N ASP A 330 24.91 11.35 -19.55
CA ASP A 330 26.20 11.69 -20.17
C ASP A 330 27.36 11.60 -19.16
N MET A 331 27.16 12.07 -17.92
CA MET A 331 28.16 11.93 -16.85
C MET A 331 28.38 10.47 -16.45
N LEU A 332 27.29 9.70 -16.28
CA LEU A 332 27.36 8.28 -15.94
C LEU A 332 28.11 7.48 -17.00
N ASN A 333 27.89 7.79 -18.28
CA ASN A 333 28.53 7.11 -19.42
C ASN A 333 30.01 7.47 -19.61
N ARG A 334 30.52 8.54 -18.97
CA ARG A 334 31.95 8.90 -18.94
C ARG A 334 32.71 8.20 -17.79
N MET A 335 32.01 7.54 -16.88
CA MET A 335 32.61 6.77 -15.81
C MET A 335 32.85 5.30 -16.23
N PRO A 336 33.67 4.54 -15.49
CA PRO A 336 33.86 3.12 -15.77
C PRO A 336 32.52 2.38 -15.89
N GLN A 337 32.40 1.54 -16.93
CA GLN A 337 31.20 0.74 -17.14
C GLN A 337 30.96 -0.21 -15.96
N TRP A 338 29.68 -0.46 -15.65
CA TRP A 338 29.30 -1.34 -14.56
C TRP A 338 29.48 -2.80 -14.95
N GLN A 339 29.82 -3.65 -13.98
CA GLN A 339 29.59 -5.08 -14.15
C GLN A 339 28.08 -5.33 -14.10
N PRO A 340 27.52 -6.14 -15.02
CA PRO A 340 26.09 -6.40 -15.08
C PRO A 340 25.60 -7.09 -13.81
N ALA A 341 24.30 -7.03 -13.57
CA ALA A 341 23.69 -7.90 -12.56
C ALA A 341 23.90 -9.36 -12.98
N THR A 342 24.03 -10.26 -12.00
CA THR A 342 24.04 -11.69 -12.26
C THR A 342 22.98 -12.41 -11.45
N VAL A 343 22.49 -13.50 -12.04
CA VAL A 343 21.61 -14.47 -11.39
C VAL A 343 22.27 -15.82 -11.61
N ASP A 344 22.72 -16.44 -10.51
CA ASP A 344 23.50 -17.69 -10.54
C ASP A 344 24.72 -17.63 -11.47
N GLY A 345 25.39 -16.46 -11.48
CA GLY A 345 26.58 -16.20 -12.30
C GLY A 345 26.29 -15.80 -13.74
N GLN A 346 25.04 -15.87 -14.22
CA GLN A 346 24.67 -15.47 -15.58
C GLN A 346 24.29 -13.98 -15.65
N PRO A 347 24.81 -13.20 -16.64
CA PRO A 347 24.46 -11.79 -16.80
C PRO A 347 22.98 -11.57 -17.10
N VAL A 348 22.34 -10.75 -16.28
CA VAL A 348 20.94 -10.32 -16.45
C VAL A 348 20.83 -8.79 -16.43
N PRO A 349 19.77 -8.20 -17.00
CA PRO A 349 19.53 -6.76 -16.87
C PRO A 349 19.39 -6.35 -15.39
N GLY A 350 20.14 -5.33 -14.98
CA GLY A 350 20.05 -4.70 -13.67
C GLY A 350 19.49 -3.29 -13.75
N GLN A 351 19.41 -2.62 -12.60
CA GLN A 351 18.98 -1.23 -12.51
C GLN A 351 19.76 -0.49 -11.42
N LEU A 352 19.97 0.80 -11.62
CA LEU A 352 20.54 1.72 -10.66
C LEU A 352 19.48 2.77 -10.33
N GLU A 353 19.26 3.02 -9.05
CA GLU A 353 18.57 4.22 -8.59
C GLU A 353 19.63 5.29 -8.33
N VAL A 354 19.57 6.37 -9.09
CA VAL A 354 20.48 7.51 -8.98
C VAL A 354 19.72 8.66 -8.34
N GLU A 355 19.99 8.89 -7.06
CA GLU A 355 19.43 9.99 -6.28
C GLU A 355 20.41 11.16 -6.30
N MET A 356 19.89 12.37 -6.52
CA MET A 356 20.65 13.61 -6.40
C MET A 356 19.84 14.65 -5.64
N GLU A 357 20.53 15.49 -4.89
CA GLU A 357 19.96 16.69 -4.29
C GLU A 357 20.77 17.88 -4.76
N VAL A 358 20.11 18.80 -5.46
CA VAL A 358 20.74 19.98 -6.06
C VAL A 358 20.06 21.23 -5.50
N GLY A 359 20.87 22.10 -4.90
CA GLY A 359 20.47 23.41 -4.41
C GLY A 359 21.49 24.48 -4.82
N SER A 360 21.22 25.73 -4.46
CA SER A 360 22.03 26.89 -4.87
C SER A 360 23.51 26.82 -4.48
N THR A 361 23.86 26.07 -3.44
CA THR A 361 25.24 25.90 -2.94
C THR A 361 25.57 24.45 -2.57
N THR A 362 24.63 23.52 -2.75
CA THR A 362 24.73 22.15 -2.25
C THR A 362 24.43 21.16 -3.34
N VAL A 363 25.34 20.21 -3.55
CA VAL A 363 25.14 19.08 -4.45
C VAL A 363 25.48 17.80 -3.70
N SER A 364 24.56 16.83 -3.70
CA SER A 364 24.80 15.47 -3.22
C SER A 364 24.31 14.45 -4.24
N SER A 365 24.91 13.26 -4.23
CA SER A 365 24.48 12.14 -5.07
C SER A 365 24.69 10.80 -4.39
N ARG A 366 23.83 9.84 -4.74
CA ARG A 366 23.92 8.45 -4.30
C ARG A 366 23.38 7.53 -5.38
N VAL A 367 24.19 6.54 -5.74
CA VAL A 367 23.77 5.43 -6.60
C VAL A 367 23.49 4.20 -5.74
N ARG A 368 22.34 3.56 -5.98
CA ARG A 368 21.93 2.31 -5.36
C ARG A 368 21.67 1.26 -6.44
N PRO A 369 22.52 0.23 -6.57
CA PRO A 369 22.27 -0.85 -7.53
C PRO A 369 21.22 -1.83 -7.03
N MET A 370 20.41 -2.35 -7.94
CA MET A 370 19.40 -3.38 -7.69
C MET A 370 19.22 -4.31 -8.90
N VAL A 371 18.70 -5.52 -8.66
CA VAL A 371 18.35 -6.46 -9.73
C VAL A 371 16.92 -6.15 -10.21
N LYS A 372 16.70 -6.08 -11.53
CA LYS A 372 15.37 -5.75 -12.07
C LYS A 372 14.40 -6.93 -11.79
N PRO A 373 13.20 -6.71 -11.22
CA PRO A 373 12.31 -7.80 -10.82
C PRO A 373 11.92 -8.76 -11.95
N GLN A 374 11.80 -8.26 -13.18
CA GLN A 374 11.45 -9.05 -14.38
C GLN A 374 12.61 -9.96 -14.86
N ALA A 375 13.87 -9.60 -14.56
CA ALA A 375 15.06 -10.34 -14.99
C ALA A 375 15.29 -11.63 -14.17
N GLN A 376 14.72 -11.70 -12.97
CA GLN A 376 14.71 -12.90 -12.13
C GLN A 376 13.78 -13.99 -12.68
N GLN A 377 12.91 -13.66 -13.64
CA GLN A 377 11.97 -14.60 -14.27
C GLN A 377 12.51 -15.20 -15.58
N THR A 378 13.45 -14.53 -16.27
CA THR A 378 13.88 -14.87 -17.64
C THR A 378 14.92 -15.99 -17.73
N VAL A 379 15.56 -16.37 -16.61
CA VAL A 379 16.55 -17.48 -16.55
C VAL A 379 15.86 -18.86 -16.53
N LYS A 380 14.53 -18.90 -16.65
CA LYS A 380 13.71 -20.11 -16.56
C LYS A 380 13.20 -20.67 -17.90
N ASN A 381 13.63 -20.11 -19.03
CA ASN A 381 13.31 -20.67 -20.35
C ASN A 381 14.55 -21.28 -21.00
#